data_AF-A0A943UBD4-F1
#
_entry.id   AF-A0A943UBD4-F1
#
_cell.length_a   1.000
_cell.length_b   1.000
_cell.length_c   1.000
_cell.angle_alpha   90.00
_cell.angle_beta   90.00
_cell.angle_gamma   90.00
#
_symmetry.space_group_name_H-M   'P 1'
#
loop_
_entity.id
_entity.type
_entity.pdbx_description
1 polymer ?
#
loop_
_entity_poly.entity_id
_entity_poly.type
_entity_poly.pdbx_seq_one_letter_code
_entity_poly.pdbx_strand_id
1 'polypeptide(L)'
;MNNAKKKKPLRRAKHWGARVWPMAGRMAVILVAVAVMGLMFSALQAVSSIVLRDIISLAILSGILLMMYSEGLTRGVADADASHAADRLEKLGRPLTRKEESACYQPMKALCACLVVFAVPLALSLYLAATAKPYTYALQDLPAWLTGTYGAREDVMAPLAAYAQSATFTLRDGIRLVVRLAVLIYINLFPDPQTMAQMIDRLSPLMVMTYPIACMIGYLRAPAVYAKRQSMQRRAKKAAVRKAQKKSMVDELLGSGGDVHYGQRAGQEEHKKKELI
;
A
#
# COMPACT_ATOMS: atom_id res chain seq x y z
N MET A 1 -6.80 -32.08 -33.15
CA MET A 1 -7.34 -31.00 -32.28
C MET A 1 -6.71 -31.06 -30.89
N ASN A 2 -5.98 -30.02 -30.48
CA ASN A 2 -5.44 -29.92 -29.13
C ASN A 2 -6.56 -29.57 -28.15
N ASN A 3 -6.95 -30.52 -27.31
CA ASN A 3 -7.81 -30.27 -26.16
C ASN A 3 -7.09 -29.33 -25.19
N ALA A 4 -7.28 -28.02 -25.37
CA ALA A 4 -6.89 -27.02 -24.40
C ALA A 4 -7.62 -27.34 -23.10
N LYS A 5 -6.95 -28.04 -22.17
CA LYS A 5 -7.50 -28.40 -20.86
C LYS A 5 -8.09 -27.13 -20.24
N LYS A 6 -9.43 -27.04 -20.21
CA LYS A 6 -10.14 -25.91 -19.60
C LYS A 6 -9.60 -25.77 -18.18
N LYS A 7 -8.92 -24.65 -17.90
CA LYS A 7 -8.36 -24.37 -16.58
C LYS A 7 -9.53 -24.36 -15.60
N LYS A 8 -9.53 -25.26 -14.62
CA LYS A 8 -10.58 -25.30 -13.60
C LYS A 8 -10.65 -23.92 -12.92
N PRO A 9 -11.85 -23.33 -12.80
CA PRO A 9 -12.03 -22.08 -12.07
C PRO A 9 -11.62 -22.27 -10.60
N LEU A 10 -11.02 -21.24 -10.01
CA LEU A 10 -10.65 -21.25 -8.59
C LEU A 10 -11.89 -21.44 -7.72
N ARG A 11 -11.78 -22.33 -6.72
CA ARG A 11 -12.80 -22.52 -5.70
C ARG A 11 -12.98 -21.23 -4.89
N ARG A 12 -14.23 -20.78 -4.83
CA ARG A 12 -14.68 -19.58 -4.12
C ARG A 12 -15.18 -19.94 -2.72
N ALA A 13 -14.98 -19.04 -1.76
CA ALA A 13 -15.41 -19.23 -0.38
C ALA A 13 -16.93 -18.98 -0.21
N LYS A 14 -17.68 -19.90 0.38
CA LYS A 14 -19.11 -19.66 0.69
C LYS A 14 -19.33 -18.78 1.93
N HIS A 15 -18.44 -18.84 2.93
CA HIS A 15 -18.56 -18.12 4.20
C HIS A 15 -17.26 -17.37 4.54
N TRP A 16 -17.33 -16.10 4.96
CA TRP A 16 -16.12 -15.26 5.04
C TRP A 16 -16.02 -14.23 6.18
N GLY A 17 -17.08 -14.03 6.98
CA GLY A 17 -17.24 -12.83 7.81
C GLY A 17 -16.11 -12.56 8.81
N ALA A 18 -15.54 -13.61 9.41
CA ALA A 18 -14.54 -13.46 10.47
C ALA A 18 -13.14 -13.03 9.97
N ARG A 19 -12.80 -13.27 8.70
CA ARG A 19 -11.44 -13.05 8.18
C ARG A 19 -11.21 -11.64 7.61
N VAL A 20 -12.27 -10.84 7.53
CA VAL A 20 -12.24 -9.43 7.09
C VAL A 20 -11.56 -8.53 8.12
N TRP A 21 -11.72 -8.83 9.42
CA TRP A 21 -11.16 -8.07 10.53
C TRP A 21 -9.62 -7.98 10.57
N PRO A 22 -8.84 -9.08 10.49
CA PRO A 22 -7.38 -8.98 10.45
C PRO A 22 -6.88 -8.30 9.17
N MET A 23 -7.64 -8.42 8.07
CA MET A 23 -7.35 -7.74 6.82
C MET A 23 -7.51 -6.22 6.96
N ALA A 24 -8.60 -5.79 7.60
CA ALA A 24 -8.88 -4.38 7.91
C ALA A 24 -7.85 -3.80 8.89
N GLY A 25 -7.53 -4.52 9.97
CA GLY A 25 -6.56 -4.05 10.98
C GLY A 25 -5.19 -3.72 10.37
N ARG A 26 -4.66 -4.57 9.49
CA ARG A 26 -3.39 -4.27 8.81
C ARG A 26 -3.48 -3.09 7.85
N MET A 27 -4.60 -2.91 7.14
CA MET A 27 -4.78 -1.75 6.26
C MET A 27 -4.90 -0.45 7.07
N ALA A 28 -5.49 -0.51 8.27
CA ALA A 28 -5.52 0.63 9.18
C ALA A 28 -4.11 1.01 9.69
N VAL A 29 -3.28 0.01 10.03
CA VAL A 29 -1.87 0.27 10.41
C VAL A 29 -1.10 0.92 9.27
N ILE A 30 -1.30 0.43 8.05
CA ILE A 30 -0.69 1.03 6.86
C ILE A 30 -1.19 2.47 6.66
N LEU A 31 -2.48 2.75 6.84
CA LEU A 31 -3.03 4.11 6.73
C LEU A 31 -2.38 5.06 7.76
N VAL A 32 -2.19 4.59 9.00
CA VAL A 32 -1.48 5.37 10.03
C VAL A 32 -0.03 5.60 9.63
N ALA A 33 0.67 4.60 9.11
CA ALA A 33 2.03 4.76 8.63
C ALA A 33 2.12 5.75 7.46
N VAL A 34 1.16 5.71 6.52
CA VAL A 34 1.04 6.67 5.41
C VAL A 34 0.80 8.09 5.93
N ALA A 35 -0.04 8.27 6.94
CA ALA A 35 -0.25 9.56 7.58
C ALA A 35 1.04 10.10 8.23
N VAL A 36 1.78 9.25 8.97
CA VAL A 36 3.07 9.62 9.59
C VAL A 36 4.10 9.99 8.53
N MET A 37 4.22 9.20 7.46
CA MET A 37 5.12 9.53 6.35
C MET A 37 4.71 10.85 5.69
N GLY A 38 3.41 11.09 5.49
CA GLY A 38 2.90 12.35 4.97
C GLY A 38 3.29 13.56 5.83
N LEU A 39 3.31 13.40 7.16
CA LEU A 39 3.77 14.44 8.08
C LEU A 39 5.27 14.69 7.93
N MET A 40 6.09 13.64 7.81
CA MET A 40 7.53 13.81 7.58
C MET A 40 7.80 14.49 6.23
N PHE A 41 6.99 14.18 5.22
CA PHE A 41 7.12 14.76 3.88
C PHE A 41 6.48 16.15 3.75
N SER A 42 5.79 16.69 4.77
CA SER A 42 5.28 18.07 4.70
C SER A 42 6.42 19.09 4.58
N ALA A 43 7.62 18.74 5.05
CA ALA A 43 8.84 19.52 4.85
C ALA A 43 9.18 19.74 3.36
N LEU A 44 8.68 18.92 2.43
CA LEU A 44 8.85 19.14 0.99
C LEU A 44 8.20 20.46 0.51
N GLN A 45 7.27 21.03 1.27
CA GLN A 45 6.72 22.35 0.95
C GLN A 45 7.74 23.48 1.10
N ALA A 46 8.86 23.26 1.80
CA ALA A 46 9.96 24.20 1.86
C ALA A 46 10.79 24.25 0.55
N VAL A 47 10.58 23.30 -0.37
CA VAL A 47 11.24 23.30 -1.68
C VAL A 47 10.61 24.37 -2.56
N SER A 48 11.37 25.41 -2.90
CA SER A 48 10.92 26.54 -3.72
C SER A 48 10.58 26.15 -5.17
N SER A 49 11.21 25.10 -5.70
CA SER A 49 10.93 24.59 -7.04
C SER A 49 9.69 23.70 -7.06
N ILE A 50 8.61 24.23 -7.63
CA ILE A 50 7.31 23.53 -7.80
C ILE A 50 7.51 22.22 -8.58
N VAL A 51 8.24 22.26 -9.69
CA VAL A 51 8.45 21.08 -10.56
C VAL A 51 9.17 19.96 -9.81
N LEU A 52 10.23 20.29 -9.07
CA LEU A 52 10.99 19.30 -8.32
C LEU A 52 10.16 18.69 -7.19
N ARG A 53 9.42 19.53 -6.46
CA ARG A 53 8.51 19.09 -5.39
C ARG A 53 7.43 18.15 -5.94
N ASP A 54 6.84 18.48 -7.09
CA ASP A 54 5.79 17.67 -7.71
C ASP A 54 6.35 16.33 -8.20
N ILE A 55 7.54 16.29 -8.80
CA ILE A 55 8.20 15.04 -9.20
C ILE A 55 8.46 14.14 -7.98
N ILE A 56 9.02 14.68 -6.91
CA ILE A 56 9.30 13.92 -5.68
C ILE A 56 8.00 13.43 -5.03
N SER A 57 6.98 14.29 -4.96
CA SER A 57 5.67 13.95 -4.39
C SER A 57 4.97 12.86 -5.21
N LEU A 58 5.04 12.91 -6.54
CA LEU A 58 4.53 11.87 -7.42
C LEU A 58 5.29 10.55 -7.26
N ALA A 59 6.62 10.60 -7.09
CA ALA A 59 7.43 9.42 -6.85
C ALA A 59 7.03 8.73 -5.53
N ILE A 60 6.90 9.50 -4.44
CA ILE A 60 6.45 8.99 -3.13
C ILE A 60 5.04 8.40 -3.23
N LEU A 61 4.12 9.14 -3.86
CA LEU A 61 2.75 8.70 -4.05
C LEU A 61 2.68 7.39 -4.85
N SER A 62 3.44 7.30 -5.94
CA SER A 62 3.52 6.08 -6.76
C SER A 62 4.07 4.89 -5.95
N GLY A 63 5.09 5.12 -5.11
CA GLY A 63 5.66 4.09 -4.23
C GLY A 63 4.63 3.54 -3.23
N ILE A 64 3.83 4.42 -2.63
CA ILE A 64 2.79 4.01 -1.67
C ILE A 64 1.66 3.26 -2.37
N LEU A 65 1.23 3.72 -3.55
CA LEU A 65 0.25 3.00 -4.36
C LEU A 65 0.76 1.61 -4.79
N LEU A 66 2.04 1.49 -5.13
CA LEU A 66 2.69 0.21 -5.42
C LEU A 66 2.76 -0.70 -4.18
N MET A 67 3.01 -0.14 -3.00
CA MET A 67 2.96 -0.88 -1.74
C MET A 67 1.54 -1.38 -1.44
N MET A 68 0.51 -0.57 -1.71
CA MET A 68 -0.90 -0.98 -1.51
C MET A 68 -1.28 -2.09 -2.50
N TYR A 69 -0.83 -1.94 -3.74
CA TYR A 69 -1.00 -2.94 -4.78
C TYR A 69 -0.30 -4.26 -4.43
N SER A 70 0.91 -4.22 -3.89
CA SER A 70 1.67 -5.41 -3.51
C SER A 70 1.04 -6.11 -2.30
N GLU A 71 0.54 -5.38 -1.31
CA GLU A 71 -0.20 -5.94 -0.18
C GLU A 71 -1.51 -6.62 -0.63
N GLY A 72 -2.25 -5.98 -1.55
CA GLY A 72 -3.43 -6.59 -2.18
C GLY A 72 -3.10 -7.87 -2.94
N LEU A 73 -2.02 -7.84 -3.73
CA LEU A 73 -1.53 -9.00 -4.49
C LEU A 73 -1.11 -10.17 -3.60
N THR A 74 -0.26 -9.91 -2.60
CA THR A 74 0.29 -10.96 -1.73
C THR A 74 -0.82 -11.69 -0.99
N ARG A 75 -1.82 -10.97 -0.49
CA ARG A 75 -3.01 -11.55 0.14
C ARG A 75 -3.86 -12.34 -0.85
N GLY A 76 -4.14 -11.79 -2.02
CA GLY A 76 -4.89 -12.52 -3.03
C GLY A 76 -4.18 -13.80 -3.48
N VAL A 77 -2.85 -13.81 -3.48
CA VAL A 77 -2.04 -14.99 -3.83
C VAL A 77 -2.11 -16.03 -2.70
N ALA A 78 -2.08 -15.60 -1.45
CA ALA A 78 -2.26 -16.50 -0.29
C ALA A 78 -3.66 -17.14 -0.28
N ASP A 79 -4.70 -16.37 -0.57
CA ASP A 79 -6.08 -16.88 -0.65
C ASP A 79 -6.26 -17.83 -1.86
N ALA A 80 -5.58 -17.56 -2.98
CA ALA A 80 -5.58 -18.45 -4.13
C ALA A 80 -4.85 -19.78 -3.84
N ASP A 81 -3.76 -19.75 -3.07
CA ASP A 81 -3.07 -20.97 -2.62
C ASP A 81 -3.95 -21.77 -1.64
N ALA A 82 -4.64 -21.09 -0.72
CA ALA A 82 -5.61 -21.72 0.18
C ALA A 82 -6.75 -22.42 -0.59
N SER A 83 -7.30 -21.81 -1.64
CA SER A 83 -8.27 -22.46 -2.53
C SER A 83 -7.73 -23.74 -3.16
N HIS A 84 -6.46 -23.74 -3.60
CA HIS A 84 -5.84 -24.93 -4.18
C HIS A 84 -5.42 -25.99 -3.15
N ALA A 85 -5.12 -25.60 -1.92
CA ALA A 85 -4.94 -26.51 -0.79
C ALA A 85 -6.25 -27.21 -0.45
N ALA A 86 -7.35 -26.46 -0.37
CA ALA A 86 -8.70 -26.98 -0.16
C ALA A 86 -9.11 -27.99 -1.25
N ASP A 87 -8.88 -27.66 -2.52
CA ASP A 87 -9.13 -28.59 -3.65
C ASP A 87 -8.28 -29.88 -3.58
N ARG A 88 -7.10 -29.84 -2.95
CA ARG A 88 -6.26 -31.04 -2.73
C ARG A 88 -6.81 -31.90 -1.60
N LEU A 89 -7.27 -31.28 -0.51
CA LEU A 89 -7.86 -31.99 0.64
C LEU A 89 -9.15 -32.70 0.25
N GLU A 90 -9.99 -32.07 -0.55
CA GLU A 90 -11.23 -32.66 -1.06
C GLU A 90 -10.96 -33.90 -1.94
N LYS A 91 -9.92 -33.83 -2.80
CA LYS A 91 -9.49 -35.00 -3.60
C LYS A 91 -8.94 -36.15 -2.75
N LEU A 92 -8.43 -35.85 -1.56
CA LEU A 92 -7.97 -36.83 -0.58
C LEU A 92 -9.13 -37.37 0.28
N GLY A 93 -10.38 -36.98 0.01
CA GLY A 93 -11.56 -37.42 0.74
C GLY A 93 -11.69 -36.84 2.14
N ARG A 94 -10.89 -35.83 2.52
CA ARG A 94 -11.06 -35.15 3.82
C ARG A 94 -12.17 -34.10 3.75
N PRO A 95 -13.09 -34.05 4.73
CA PRO A 95 -14.06 -32.97 4.83
C PRO A 95 -13.34 -31.65 5.13
N LEU A 96 -13.76 -30.57 4.45
CA LEU A 96 -13.18 -29.24 4.67
C LEU A 96 -13.72 -28.63 5.96
N THR A 97 -12.81 -28.03 6.74
CA THR A 97 -13.20 -27.26 7.92
C THR A 97 -13.74 -25.88 7.49
N ARG A 98 -14.73 -25.32 8.20
CA ARG A 98 -15.26 -23.95 7.94
C ARG A 98 -14.16 -22.87 7.86
N LYS A 99 -13.08 -23.02 8.65
CA LYS A 99 -11.91 -22.13 8.62
C LYS A 99 -11.18 -22.18 7.28
N GLU A 100 -11.00 -23.38 6.71
CA GLU A 100 -10.31 -23.59 5.43
C GLU A 100 -11.17 -23.09 4.26
N GLU A 101 -12.48 -23.30 4.31
CA GLU A 101 -13.40 -22.75 3.30
C GLU A 101 -13.41 -21.22 3.32
N SER A 102 -13.35 -20.61 4.51
CA SER A 102 -13.26 -19.15 4.66
C SER A 102 -11.90 -18.57 4.23
N ALA A 103 -10.89 -19.41 4.03
CA ALA A 103 -9.58 -19.01 3.53
C ALA A 103 -9.52 -18.92 1.99
N CYS A 104 -10.48 -19.53 1.28
CA CYS A 104 -10.51 -19.53 -0.18
C CYS A 104 -10.70 -18.12 -0.77
N TYR A 105 -10.18 -17.91 -1.97
CA TYR A 105 -10.23 -16.65 -2.71
C TYR A 105 -11.66 -16.17 -3.00
N GLN A 106 -11.94 -14.89 -2.73
CA GLN A 106 -13.12 -14.24 -3.29
C GLN A 106 -12.97 -12.73 -3.43
N PRO A 107 -13.29 -12.15 -4.60
CA PRO A 107 -13.06 -10.72 -4.87
C PRO A 107 -13.79 -9.78 -3.90
N MET A 108 -14.98 -10.17 -3.43
CA MET A 108 -15.78 -9.35 -2.52
C MET A 108 -15.17 -9.20 -1.12
N LYS A 109 -14.28 -10.10 -0.68
CA LYS A 109 -13.60 -9.96 0.63
C LYS A 109 -12.70 -8.74 0.66
N ALA A 110 -11.99 -8.50 -0.44
CA ALA A 110 -11.12 -7.34 -0.57
C ALA A 110 -11.91 -6.04 -0.60
N LEU A 111 -13.05 -6.02 -1.30
CA LEU A 111 -13.98 -4.88 -1.26
C LEU A 111 -14.48 -4.60 0.16
N CYS A 112 -14.95 -5.62 0.88
CA CYS A 112 -15.44 -5.44 2.24
C CYS A 112 -14.33 -4.97 3.19
N ALA A 113 -13.13 -5.54 3.10
CA ALA A 113 -12.00 -5.12 3.94
C ALA A 113 -11.56 -3.68 3.64
N CYS A 114 -11.53 -3.29 2.36
CA CYS A 114 -11.25 -1.91 1.97
C CYS A 114 -12.35 -0.96 2.46
N LEU A 115 -13.63 -1.34 2.33
CA LEU A 115 -14.74 -0.52 2.81
C LEU A 115 -14.70 -0.35 4.33
N VAL A 116 -14.41 -1.40 5.11
CA VAL A 116 -14.35 -1.28 6.58
C VAL A 116 -13.34 -0.22 7.04
N VAL A 117 -12.19 -0.12 6.37
CA VAL A 117 -11.12 0.82 6.76
C VAL A 117 -11.33 2.21 6.17
N PHE A 118 -11.73 2.28 4.90
CA PHE A 118 -11.84 3.54 4.19
C PHE A 118 -13.24 4.15 4.24
N ALA A 119 -14.28 3.46 4.74
CA ALA A 119 -15.64 4.00 4.81
C ALA A 119 -15.72 5.26 5.66
N VAL A 120 -15.05 5.30 6.82
CA VAL A 120 -15.08 6.47 7.71
C VAL A 120 -14.38 7.68 7.04
N PRO A 121 -13.12 7.59 6.57
CA PRO A 121 -12.49 8.67 5.82
C PRO A 121 -13.26 9.10 4.56
N LEU A 122 -13.86 8.14 3.84
CA LEU A 122 -14.66 8.40 2.64
C LEU A 122 -15.93 9.19 3.01
N ALA A 123 -16.70 8.75 4.00
CA ALA A 123 -17.91 9.45 4.43
C ALA A 123 -17.61 10.88 4.90
N LEU A 124 -16.54 11.06 5.69
CA LEU A 124 -16.10 12.37 6.17
C LEU A 124 -15.63 13.28 5.02
N SER A 125 -14.86 12.73 4.06
CA SER A 125 -14.42 13.51 2.89
C SER A 125 -15.58 13.86 1.96
N LEU A 126 -16.57 12.98 1.79
CA LEU A 126 -17.77 13.25 0.99
C LEU A 126 -18.61 14.37 1.62
N TYR A 127 -18.73 14.37 2.95
CA TYR A 127 -19.37 15.46 3.70
C TYR A 127 -18.63 16.79 3.51
N LEU A 128 -17.30 16.80 3.59
CA LEU A 128 -16.50 18.02 3.34
C LEU A 128 -16.64 18.51 1.90
N ALA A 129 -16.59 17.60 0.92
CA ALA A 129 -16.75 17.94 -0.49
C ALA A 129 -18.13 18.56 -0.78
N ALA A 130 -19.19 18.01 -0.18
CA ALA A 130 -20.55 18.53 -0.31
C ALA A 130 -20.73 19.90 0.36
N THR A 131 -20.02 20.16 1.47
CA THR A 131 -20.14 21.42 2.22
C THR A 131 -19.08 22.45 1.85
N ALA A 132 -18.17 22.16 0.90
CA ALA A 132 -17.03 22.98 0.53
C ALA A 132 -17.45 24.38 0.04
N LYS A 133 -17.17 25.40 0.86
CA LYS A 133 -17.35 26.82 0.51
C LYS A 133 -16.01 27.40 0.03
N PRO A 134 -16.01 28.39 -0.87
CA PRO A 134 -14.80 29.14 -1.18
C PRO A 134 -14.26 29.76 0.11
N TYR A 135 -12.97 29.58 0.36
CA TYR A 135 -12.30 30.25 1.47
C TYR A 135 -12.30 31.74 1.15
N THR A 136 -13.18 32.47 1.83
CA THR A 136 -13.13 33.93 1.87
C THR A 136 -12.10 34.28 2.92
N TYR A 137 -11.05 35.00 2.52
CA TYR A 137 -10.13 35.61 3.47
C TYR A 137 -10.92 36.62 4.30
N ALA A 138 -11.41 36.21 5.46
CA ALA A 138 -11.61 37.17 6.54
C ALA A 138 -10.20 37.48 7.05
N LEU A 139 -9.81 38.76 7.10
CA LEU A 139 -8.60 39.21 7.78
C LEU A 139 -8.69 38.74 9.24
N GLN A 140 -8.16 37.55 9.53
CA GLN A 140 -8.31 36.90 10.84
C GLN A 140 -7.15 37.20 11.78
N ASP A 141 -6.02 37.68 11.27
CA ASP A 141 -4.89 38.07 12.10
C ASP A 141 -4.45 39.48 11.77
N LEU A 142 -4.51 40.36 12.79
CA LEU A 142 -3.78 41.61 12.75
C LEU A 142 -2.29 41.30 12.61
N PRO A 143 -1.55 42.02 11.75
CA PRO A 143 -0.11 41.83 11.61
C PRO A 143 0.62 41.89 12.95
N ALA A 144 1.63 41.04 13.16
CA ALA A 144 2.37 40.97 14.41
C ALA A 144 3.05 42.29 14.82
N TRP A 145 3.39 43.15 13.85
CA TRP A 145 3.89 44.50 14.14
C TRP A 145 2.81 45.40 14.75
N LEU A 146 1.55 45.21 14.38
CA LEU A 146 0.41 46.00 14.85
C LEU A 146 -0.01 45.55 16.25
N THR A 147 -0.09 44.23 16.50
CA THR A 147 -0.37 43.69 17.83
C THR A 147 0.80 43.86 18.79
N GLY A 148 2.05 43.78 18.31
CA GLY A 148 3.25 43.96 19.13
C GLY A 148 3.52 45.41 19.58
N THR A 149 3.09 46.42 18.81
CA THR A 149 3.34 47.84 19.14
C THR A 149 2.10 48.57 19.65
N TYR A 150 0.91 48.23 19.15
CA TYR A 150 -0.35 48.91 19.51
C TYR A 150 -1.32 48.01 20.28
N GLY A 151 -0.97 46.74 20.57
CA GLY A 151 -1.83 45.77 21.25
C GLY A 151 -2.31 46.17 22.64
N ALA A 152 -1.60 47.07 23.32
CA ALA A 152 -1.97 47.60 24.63
C ALA A 152 -2.80 48.89 24.57
N ARG A 153 -2.98 49.50 23.38
CA ARG A 153 -3.78 50.72 23.21
C ARG A 153 -5.22 50.36 22.88
N GLU A 154 -6.12 50.53 23.84
CA GLU A 154 -7.55 50.25 23.67
C GLU A 154 -8.18 51.07 22.55
N ASP A 155 -7.73 52.30 22.35
CA ASP A 155 -8.17 53.22 21.30
C ASP A 155 -7.87 52.71 19.87
N VAL A 156 -6.85 51.86 19.71
CA VAL A 156 -6.51 51.22 18.42
C VAL A 156 -7.04 49.79 18.36
N MET A 157 -7.03 49.05 19.47
CA MET A 157 -7.44 47.65 19.50
C MET A 157 -8.95 47.47 19.61
N ALA A 158 -9.71 48.38 20.21
CA ALA A 158 -11.16 48.24 20.36
C ALA A 158 -11.91 48.24 19.01
N PRO A 159 -11.57 49.10 18.02
CA PRO A 159 -12.15 49.00 16.68
C PRO A 159 -11.65 47.77 15.92
N LEU A 160 -10.41 47.34 16.17
CA LEU A 160 -9.79 46.21 15.49
C LEU A 160 -10.19 44.84 16.07
N ALA A 161 -10.68 44.80 17.29
CA ALA A 161 -11.22 43.61 17.94
C ALA A 161 -12.41 43.01 17.16
N ALA A 162 -13.16 43.85 16.42
CA ALA A 162 -14.20 43.39 15.51
C ALA A 162 -13.67 42.54 14.34
N TYR A 163 -12.39 42.74 13.98
CA TYR A 163 -11.68 41.96 12.96
C TYR A 163 -10.86 40.82 13.57
N ALA A 164 -10.45 40.92 14.83
CA ALA A 164 -9.80 39.84 15.59
C ALA A 164 -10.82 38.76 16.00
N GLN A 165 -11.36 38.05 15.01
CA GLN A 165 -12.21 36.89 15.28
C GLN A 165 -11.34 35.74 15.77
N SER A 166 -11.41 35.45 17.07
CA SER A 166 -10.93 34.18 17.61
C SER A 166 -11.70 33.04 16.93
N ALA A 167 -11.05 32.36 15.99
CA ALA A 167 -11.63 31.19 15.34
C ALA A 167 -11.75 30.07 16.39
N THR A 168 -12.93 29.92 16.98
CA THR A 168 -13.25 28.75 17.81
C THR A 168 -13.14 27.50 16.95
N PHE A 169 -12.33 26.53 17.39
CA PHE A 169 -12.21 25.24 16.72
C PHE A 169 -13.58 24.60 16.57
N THR A 170 -14.06 24.51 15.33
CA THR A 170 -15.38 23.94 15.05
C THR A 170 -15.28 22.45 14.76
N LEU A 171 -16.39 21.71 14.93
CA LEU A 171 -16.47 20.30 14.52
C LEU A 171 -16.02 20.10 13.06
N ARG A 172 -16.30 21.09 12.20
CA ARG A 172 -15.89 21.09 10.80
C ARG A 172 -14.36 21.11 10.66
N ASP A 173 -13.66 21.87 11.49
CA ASP A 173 -12.19 21.92 11.48
C ASP A 173 -11.59 20.58 11.94
N GLY A 174 -12.22 19.93 12.93
CA GLY A 174 -11.86 18.57 13.35
C GLY A 174 -12.02 17.54 12.23
N ILE A 175 -13.15 17.58 11.51
CA ILE A 175 -13.38 16.69 10.35
C ILE A 175 -12.35 16.97 9.25
N ARG A 176 -12.05 18.25 8.98
CA ARG A 176 -11.03 18.67 8.02
C ARG A 176 -9.65 18.15 8.38
N LEU A 177 -9.28 18.20 9.66
CA LEU A 177 -8.01 17.70 10.16
C LEU A 177 -7.87 16.20 9.91
N VAL A 178 -8.91 15.41 10.22
CA VAL A 178 -8.91 13.95 9.99
C VAL A 178 -8.77 13.62 8.50
N VAL A 179 -9.54 14.30 7.64
CA VAL A 179 -9.47 14.07 6.19
C VAL A 179 -8.14 14.53 5.61
N ARG A 180 -7.61 15.68 6.06
CA ARG A 180 -6.27 16.15 5.66
C ARG A 180 -5.18 15.18 6.08
N LEU A 181 -5.28 14.56 7.26
CA LEU A 181 -4.32 13.53 7.69
C LEU A 181 -4.32 12.33 6.74
N ALA A 182 -5.50 11.92 6.26
CA ALA A 182 -5.65 10.81 5.31
C ALA A 182 -5.17 11.16 3.89
N VAL A 183 -5.22 12.44 3.51
CA VAL A 183 -4.91 12.94 2.15
C VAL A 183 -3.58 13.69 2.11
N LEU A 184 -2.84 13.73 3.22
CA LEU A 184 -1.68 14.60 3.42
C LEU A 184 -0.61 14.48 2.33
N ILE A 185 -0.40 13.26 1.84
CA ILE A 185 0.56 12.97 0.77
C ILE A 185 0.19 13.67 -0.55
N TYR A 186 -1.09 13.82 -0.82
CA TYR A 186 -1.58 14.53 -2.00
C TYR A 186 -1.50 16.05 -1.84
N ILE A 187 -1.51 16.57 -0.61
CA ILE A 187 -1.47 18.01 -0.35
C ILE A 187 -0.16 18.62 -0.88
N ASN A 188 0.94 17.87 -0.85
CA ASN A 188 2.24 18.30 -1.39
C ASN A 188 2.26 18.50 -2.91
N LEU A 189 1.24 18.01 -3.63
CA LEU A 189 1.09 18.24 -5.07
C LEU A 189 0.48 19.62 -5.39
N PHE A 190 -0.11 20.30 -4.39
CA PHE A 190 -0.68 21.61 -4.61
C PHE A 190 0.39 22.70 -4.43
N PRO A 191 0.53 23.64 -5.38
CA PRO A 191 1.46 24.77 -5.28
C PRO A 191 1.23 25.58 -4.02
N ASP A 192 -0.04 25.82 -3.67
CA ASP A 192 -0.39 26.62 -2.51
C ASP A 192 -1.63 26.04 -1.79
N PRO A 193 -1.44 25.19 -0.76
CA PRO A 193 -2.52 24.49 -0.08
C PRO A 193 -3.52 25.41 0.63
N GLN A 194 -3.10 26.63 0.99
CA GLN A 194 -3.93 27.58 1.72
C GLN A 194 -4.97 28.23 0.80
N THR A 195 -4.57 28.64 -0.40
CA THR A 195 -5.47 29.21 -1.41
C THR A 195 -6.33 28.15 -2.10
N MET A 196 -5.83 26.92 -2.20
CA MET A 196 -6.54 25.81 -2.89
C MET A 196 -7.33 24.89 -1.96
N ALA A 197 -7.60 25.32 -0.72
CA ALA A 197 -8.27 24.50 0.28
C ALA A 197 -9.67 24.02 -0.15
N GLN A 198 -10.44 24.82 -0.92
CA GLN A 198 -11.72 24.38 -1.48
C GLN A 198 -11.55 23.26 -2.51
N MET A 199 -10.52 23.34 -3.35
CA MET A 199 -10.24 22.34 -4.37
C MET A 199 -9.77 21.04 -3.73
N ILE A 200 -8.95 21.13 -2.69
CA ILE A 200 -8.52 19.99 -1.87
C ILE A 200 -9.73 19.33 -1.20
N ASP A 201 -10.63 20.09 -0.57
CA ASP A 201 -11.84 19.56 0.07
C ASP A 201 -12.74 18.82 -0.94
N ARG A 202 -12.85 19.32 -2.19
CA ARG A 202 -13.61 18.67 -3.27
C ARG A 202 -12.95 17.43 -3.86
N LEU A 203 -11.62 17.42 -3.96
CA LEU A 203 -10.84 16.29 -4.50
C LEU A 203 -10.55 15.21 -3.46
N SER A 204 -10.71 15.52 -2.17
CA SER A 204 -10.44 14.60 -1.06
C SER A 204 -11.11 13.23 -1.20
N PRO A 205 -12.41 13.11 -1.59
CA PRO A 205 -13.02 11.79 -1.80
C PRO A 205 -12.32 10.95 -2.86
N LEU A 206 -11.86 11.58 -3.94
CA LEU A 206 -11.16 10.89 -5.03
C LEU A 206 -9.76 10.47 -4.57
N MET A 207 -9.06 11.32 -3.82
CA MET A 207 -7.75 11.02 -3.24
C MET A 207 -7.80 9.91 -2.19
N VAL A 208 -8.87 9.83 -1.39
CA VAL A 208 -9.08 8.72 -0.44
C VAL A 208 -9.35 7.41 -1.19
N MET A 209 -9.99 7.46 -2.36
CA MET A 209 -10.35 6.28 -3.16
C MET A 209 -9.19 5.62 -3.91
N THR A 210 -8.10 6.31 -4.16
CA THR A 210 -6.93 5.74 -4.86
C THR A 210 -6.32 4.55 -4.11
N TYR A 211 -6.21 4.62 -2.78
CA TYR A 211 -5.64 3.56 -1.93
C TYR A 211 -6.42 2.24 -1.98
N PRO A 212 -7.75 2.22 -1.73
CA PRO A 212 -8.54 1.00 -1.81
C PRO A 212 -8.61 0.46 -3.24
N ILE A 213 -8.62 1.32 -4.27
CA ILE A 213 -8.58 0.90 -5.68
C ILE A 213 -7.27 0.18 -5.98
N ALA A 214 -6.11 0.73 -5.57
CA ALA A 214 -4.81 0.09 -5.79
C ALA A 214 -4.73 -1.29 -5.12
N CYS A 215 -5.20 -1.41 -3.87
CA CYS A 215 -5.27 -2.69 -3.16
C CYS A 215 -6.21 -3.69 -3.85
N MET A 216 -7.39 -3.23 -4.30
CA MET A 216 -8.37 -4.07 -4.98
C MET A 216 -7.85 -4.59 -6.32
N ILE A 217 -7.22 -3.73 -7.14
CA ILE A 217 -6.58 -4.15 -8.40
C ILE A 217 -5.50 -5.19 -8.13
N GLY A 218 -4.72 -5.01 -7.07
CA GLY A 218 -3.73 -5.98 -6.63
C GLY A 218 -4.36 -7.34 -6.30
N TYR A 219 -5.41 -7.34 -5.48
CA TYR A 219 -6.11 -8.57 -5.10
C TYR A 219 -6.74 -9.28 -6.30
N LEU A 220 -7.36 -8.55 -7.22
CA LEU A 220 -8.00 -9.10 -8.43
C LEU A 220 -7.00 -9.73 -9.41
N ARG A 221 -5.76 -9.20 -9.46
CA ARG A 221 -4.69 -9.75 -10.31
C ARG A 221 -4.03 -10.99 -9.71
N ALA A 222 -4.28 -11.31 -8.45
CA ALA A 222 -3.60 -12.38 -7.75
C ALA A 222 -3.78 -13.79 -8.36
N PRO A 223 -4.97 -14.21 -8.85
CA PRO A 223 -5.13 -15.48 -9.55
C PRO A 223 -4.20 -15.67 -10.75
N ALA A 224 -4.01 -14.61 -11.54
CA ALA A 224 -3.15 -14.63 -12.72
C ALA A 224 -1.66 -14.75 -12.32
N VAL A 225 -1.25 -13.99 -11.30
CA VAL A 225 0.11 -14.02 -10.76
C VAL A 225 0.42 -15.37 -10.11
N TYR A 226 -0.53 -15.95 -9.37
CA TYR A 226 -0.39 -17.29 -8.80
C TYR A 226 -0.16 -18.35 -9.89
N ALA A 227 -0.95 -18.33 -10.96
CA ALA A 227 -0.78 -19.25 -12.08
C ALA A 227 0.61 -19.12 -12.75
N LYS A 228 1.10 -17.89 -12.93
CA LYS A 228 2.45 -17.62 -13.41
C LYS A 228 3.51 -18.18 -12.46
N ARG A 229 3.40 -17.92 -11.16
CA ARG A 229 4.32 -18.42 -10.11
C ARG A 229 4.38 -19.95 -10.11
N GLN A 230 3.24 -20.61 -10.22
CA GLN A 230 3.17 -22.07 -10.26
C GLN A 230 3.83 -22.65 -11.53
N SER A 231 3.66 -21.99 -12.68
CA SER A 231 4.33 -22.41 -13.92
C SER A 231 5.85 -22.30 -13.81
N MET A 232 6.36 -21.22 -13.20
CA MET A 232 7.79 -21.02 -12.98
C MET A 232 8.35 -22.03 -11.98
N GLN A 233 7.65 -22.30 -10.88
CA GLN A 233 8.04 -23.33 -9.92
C GLN A 233 8.09 -24.73 -10.55
N ARG A 234 7.14 -25.08 -11.44
CA ARG A 234 7.19 -26.36 -12.17
C ARG A 234 8.39 -26.44 -13.11
N ARG A 235 8.72 -25.35 -13.82
CA ARG A 235 9.91 -25.27 -14.68
C ARG A 235 11.20 -25.38 -13.86
N ALA A 236 11.28 -24.66 -12.74
CA ALA A 236 12.43 -24.71 -11.83
C ALA A 236 12.63 -26.11 -11.22
N LYS A 237 11.55 -26.76 -10.77
CA LYS A 237 11.61 -28.16 -10.28
C LYS A 237 12.09 -29.12 -11.36
N LYS A 238 11.56 -29.02 -12.58
CA LYS A 238 12.04 -29.85 -13.72
C LYS A 238 13.51 -29.60 -14.03
N ALA A 239 13.95 -28.35 -14.01
CA ALA A 239 15.35 -28.00 -14.22
C ALA A 239 16.25 -28.55 -13.10
N ALA A 240 15.82 -28.48 -11.84
CA ALA A 240 16.53 -29.04 -10.69
C ALA A 240 16.64 -30.56 -10.77
N VAL A 241 15.55 -31.26 -11.11
CA VAL A 241 15.57 -32.73 -11.31
C VAL A 241 16.53 -33.11 -12.44
N ARG A 242 16.50 -32.42 -13.58
CA ARG A 242 17.44 -32.67 -14.69
C ARG A 242 18.89 -32.42 -14.28
N LYS A 243 19.16 -31.38 -13.48
CA LYS A 243 20.50 -31.12 -12.94
C LYS A 243 20.94 -32.22 -11.97
N ALA A 244 20.05 -32.71 -11.13
CA ALA A 244 20.33 -33.82 -10.21
C ALA A 244 20.60 -35.13 -10.96
N GLN A 245 19.79 -35.47 -11.96
CA GLN A 245 19.98 -36.64 -12.83
C GLN A 245 21.31 -36.57 -13.60
N LYS A 246 21.68 -35.38 -14.10
CA LYS A 246 22.98 -35.19 -14.74
C LYS A 246 24.14 -35.38 -13.77
N LYS A 247 24.02 -34.88 -12.54
CA LYS A 247 25.06 -35.07 -11.51
C LYS A 247 25.20 -36.55 -11.14
N SER A 248 24.10 -37.25 -10.87
CA SER A 248 24.17 -38.69 -10.55
C SER A 248 24.75 -39.50 -11.70
N MET A 249 24.41 -39.16 -12.95
CA MET A 249 24.98 -39.83 -14.12
C MET A 249 26.49 -39.52 -14.30
N VAL A 250 26.93 -38.30 -13.97
CA VAL A 250 28.36 -37.94 -13.99
C VAL A 250 29.11 -38.66 -12.87
N ASP A 251 28.54 -38.74 -11.67
CA ASP A 251 29.13 -39.47 -10.53
C ASP A 251 29.21 -40.99 -10.83
N GLU A 252 28.22 -41.54 -11.52
CA GLU A 252 28.21 -42.94 -11.98
C GLU A 252 29.24 -43.19 -13.10
N LEU A 253 29.37 -42.27 -14.05
CA LEU A 253 30.37 -42.35 -15.14
C LEU A 253 31.82 -42.15 -14.65
N LEU A 254 32.03 -41.36 -13.59
CA LEU A 254 33.33 -41.16 -12.97
C LEU A 254 33.71 -42.27 -11.98
N GLY A 255 32.78 -43.20 -11.70
CA GLY A 255 33.00 -44.33 -10.82
C GLY A 255 33.01 -43.94 -9.34
N SER A 256 32.19 -44.61 -8.53
CA SER A 256 32.31 -44.60 -7.07
C SER A 256 33.59 -45.33 -6.65
N GLY A 257 34.74 -44.65 -6.76
CA GLY A 257 36.04 -45.13 -6.30
C GLY A 257 37.17 -44.81 -7.27
N GLY A 258 38.03 -43.87 -6.89
CA GLY A 258 39.30 -43.62 -7.54
C GLY A 258 39.60 -42.14 -7.66
N ASP A 259 40.59 -41.69 -6.89
CA ASP A 259 41.21 -40.37 -7.04
C ASP A 259 41.46 -40.05 -8.51
N VAL A 260 40.80 -39.01 -9.01
CA VAL A 260 41.12 -38.46 -10.33
C VAL A 260 42.43 -37.71 -10.17
N HIS A 261 43.54 -38.42 -10.40
CA HIS A 261 44.87 -37.87 -10.48
C HIS A 261 44.94 -36.98 -11.73
N TYR A 262 44.49 -35.72 -11.62
CA TYR A 262 44.81 -34.71 -12.61
C TYR A 262 46.30 -34.43 -12.48
N GLY A 263 47.05 -34.86 -13.51
CA GLY A 263 48.43 -34.46 -13.72
C GLY A 263 48.56 -32.95 -13.54
N GLN A 264 49.34 -32.58 -12.54
CA GLN A 264 50.21 -31.41 -12.49
C GLN A 264 49.79 -30.23 -13.38
N ARG A 265 48.99 -29.32 -12.82
CA ARG A 265 49.05 -27.91 -13.21
C ARG A 265 49.68 -27.14 -12.07
N ALA A 266 50.88 -26.65 -12.35
CA ALA A 266 51.63 -25.75 -11.48
C ALA A 266 50.82 -24.47 -11.22
N GLY A 267 50.81 -24.05 -9.95
CA GLY A 267 50.72 -22.67 -9.48
C GLY A 267 49.46 -21.89 -9.84
N GLN A 268 48.51 -21.82 -8.90
CA GLN A 268 47.67 -20.62 -8.76
C GLN A 268 47.26 -20.43 -7.30
N GLU A 269 48.11 -19.66 -6.62
CA GLU A 269 47.86 -18.66 -5.59
C GLU A 269 46.66 -18.86 -4.64
N GLU A 270 47.00 -19.17 -3.38
CA GLU A 270 46.19 -18.88 -2.21
C GLU A 270 45.76 -17.40 -2.19
N HIS A 271 44.46 -17.14 -2.20
CA HIS A 271 43.94 -15.92 -1.60
C HIS A 271 42.97 -16.24 -0.46
N LYS A 272 43.51 -15.96 0.73
CA LYS A 272 42.95 -16.10 2.07
C LYS A 272 41.49 -15.63 2.19
N LYS A 273 40.70 -16.46 2.89
CA LYS A 273 39.48 -16.06 3.58
C LYS A 273 39.79 -14.88 4.51
N LYS A 274 39.11 -13.75 4.31
CA LYS A 274 38.98 -12.73 5.35
C LYS A 274 37.85 -13.16 6.27
N GLU A 275 38.23 -13.49 7.50
CA GLU A 275 37.35 -13.55 8.65
C GLU A 275 36.76 -12.16 8.88
N LEU A 276 35.45 -12.09 9.07
CA LEU A 276 34.79 -10.92 9.63
C LEU A 276 34.98 -10.97 11.16
N ILE A 277 35.68 -9.97 11.68
CA ILE A 277 35.45 -9.42 13.01
C ILE A 277 34.34 -8.37 12.86
#